data_AF-A0A0J9TE08-F1
#
_entry.id   AF-A0A0J9TE08-F1
#
_cell.length_a   1.000
_cell.length_b   1.000
_cell.length_c   1.000
_cell.angle_alpha   90.00
_cell.angle_beta   90.00
_cell.angle_gamma   90.00
#
_symmetry.space_group_name_H-M   'P 1'
#
loop_
_entity.id
_entity.type
_entity.pdbx_description
1 polymer ?
#
loop_
_entity_poly.entity_id
_entity_poly.type
_entity_poly.pdbx_seq_one_letter_code
_entity_poly.pdbx_strand_id
1 'polypeptide(L)'
;MQFINTDLSDLPAWVANEKLKENATTYKYSSYYNEVYDIEKKYKLNSDLFKNLSKNIWWVHQEDAATDEFVKKRCYDLNYWLCDEVYNKLKTFGLEGDLENVIRRIHSVWTKIVEKEIPYKDYKCYPDDKLIFNMNYLKDIKDLFDFFEDFASTKRDIIANTEEACLKYQTHVKKRVLFVKDILMIMKNIAQQVFCSN
;
A
#
# COMPACT_ATOMS: atom_id res chain seq x y z
N MET A 1 -25.00 27.58 10.75
CA MET A 1 -24.39 26.72 9.71
C MET A 1 -23.47 25.76 10.44
N GLN A 2 -23.87 24.50 10.63
CA GLN A 2 -22.99 23.49 11.21
C GLN A 2 -21.92 23.15 10.16
N PHE A 3 -20.65 23.22 10.56
CA PHE A 3 -19.56 22.74 9.72
C PHE A 3 -19.70 21.22 9.60
N ILE A 4 -19.97 20.74 8.39
CA ILE A 4 -19.97 19.31 8.11
C ILE A 4 -18.51 18.88 7.97
N ASN A 5 -17.97 18.23 9.01
CA ASN A 5 -16.64 17.67 8.95
C ASN A 5 -16.66 16.39 8.10
N THR A 6 -16.08 16.45 6.90
CA THR A 6 -15.88 15.31 5.99
C THR A 6 -14.42 14.89 5.91
N ASP A 7 -13.57 15.45 6.78
CA ASP A 7 -12.16 15.15 6.82
C ASP A 7 -11.94 13.69 7.25
N LEU A 8 -11.17 12.95 6.47
CA LEU A 8 -10.80 11.58 6.75
C LEU A 8 -9.31 11.47 7.10
N SER A 9 -8.62 12.61 7.29
CA SER A 9 -7.19 12.66 7.56
C SER A 9 -6.76 12.02 8.88
N ASP A 10 -7.72 11.81 9.78
CA ASP A 10 -7.52 11.12 11.05
C ASP A 10 -7.70 9.59 10.95
N LEU A 11 -8.15 9.07 9.81
CA LEU A 11 -8.31 7.63 9.63
C LEU A 11 -6.95 6.92 9.51
N PRO A 12 -6.76 5.76 10.15
CA PRO A 12 -5.44 5.12 10.22
C PRO A 12 -4.87 4.76 8.84
N ALA A 13 -5.70 4.28 7.91
CA ALA A 13 -5.22 3.98 6.55
C ALA A 13 -4.79 5.24 5.81
N TRP A 14 -5.49 6.36 6.00
CA TRP A 14 -5.10 7.65 5.42
C TRP A 14 -3.73 8.10 5.97
N VAL A 15 -3.55 8.05 7.28
CA VAL A 15 -2.30 8.44 7.95
C VAL A 15 -1.13 7.58 7.46
N ALA A 16 -1.32 6.27 7.34
CA ALA A 16 -0.29 5.36 6.81
C ALA A 16 0.05 5.66 5.34
N ASN A 17 -0.96 5.94 4.51
CA ASN A 17 -0.78 6.26 3.10
C ASN A 17 -0.04 7.58 2.88
N GLU A 18 -0.36 8.61 3.65
CA GLU A 18 0.36 9.89 3.55
C GLU A 18 1.81 9.75 4.00
N LYS A 19 2.05 8.98 5.06
CA LYS A 19 3.42 8.67 5.50
C LYS A 19 4.24 8.03 4.39
N LEU A 20 3.68 7.17 3.55
CA LEU A 20 4.39 6.58 2.40
C LEU A 20 4.78 7.60 1.32
N LYS A 21 3.99 8.65 1.15
CA LYS A 21 4.20 9.71 0.13
C LYS A 21 5.11 10.83 0.59
N GLU A 22 5.32 10.97 1.90
CA GLU A 22 6.24 11.96 2.45
C GLU A 22 7.65 11.79 1.86
N ASN A 23 8.21 12.91 1.42
CA ASN A 23 9.57 12.91 0.89
C ASN A 23 10.58 12.62 2.00
N ALA A 24 11.51 11.72 1.69
CA ALA A 24 12.61 11.41 2.59
C ALA A 24 13.52 12.62 2.77
N THR A 25 13.87 12.90 4.03
CA THR A 25 14.85 13.93 4.39
C THR A 25 16.29 13.43 4.28
N THR A 26 16.50 12.11 4.23
CA THR A 26 17.81 11.46 4.18
C THR A 26 17.82 10.36 3.13
N TYR A 27 18.99 10.08 2.52
CA TYR A 27 19.14 9.00 1.56
C TYR A 27 19.75 7.76 2.24
N LYS A 28 18.94 7.08 3.05
CA LYS A 28 19.35 5.81 3.66
C LYS A 28 19.62 4.76 2.57
N TYR A 29 20.59 3.87 2.79
CA TYR A 29 20.93 2.76 1.87
C TYR A 29 21.34 3.17 0.45
N SER A 30 21.78 4.42 0.23
CA SER A 30 22.12 4.94 -1.10
C SER A 30 23.11 4.06 -1.88
N SER A 31 24.08 3.46 -1.20
CA SER A 31 25.10 2.58 -1.80
C SER A 31 24.51 1.36 -2.52
N TYR A 32 23.35 0.87 -2.08
CA TYR A 32 22.67 -0.29 -2.67
C TYR A 32 22.08 0.02 -4.05
N TYR A 33 21.69 1.28 -4.31
CA TYR A 33 21.04 1.66 -5.56
C TYR A 33 22.01 1.84 -6.73
N ASN A 34 23.32 1.76 -6.50
CA ASN A 34 24.31 1.71 -7.58
C ASN A 34 24.05 0.55 -8.55
N GLU A 35 23.43 -0.55 -8.08
CA GLU A 35 23.06 -1.72 -8.89
C GLU A 35 21.90 -1.48 -9.88
N VAL A 36 21.17 -0.39 -9.70
CA VAL A 36 20.02 0.00 -10.52
C VAL A 36 20.20 1.36 -11.19
N TYR A 37 21.42 1.90 -11.18
CA TYR A 37 21.73 3.20 -11.78
C TYR A 37 21.44 3.25 -13.29
N ASP A 38 21.63 2.15 -14.00
CA ASP A 38 21.33 2.05 -15.43
C ASP A 38 19.82 2.12 -15.71
N ILE A 39 18.96 1.51 -14.86
CA ILE A 39 17.50 1.63 -15.02
C ILE A 39 16.97 2.96 -14.55
N GLU A 40 17.58 3.56 -13.51
CA GLU A 40 17.29 4.93 -13.11
C GLU A 40 17.45 5.87 -14.32
N LYS A 41 18.59 5.78 -15.00
CA LYS A 41 18.91 6.60 -16.16
C LYS A 41 18.02 6.27 -17.37
N LYS A 42 17.85 4.99 -17.70
CA LYS A 42 17.08 4.53 -18.87
C LYS A 42 15.60 4.94 -18.76
N TYR A 43 15.00 4.72 -17.59
CA TYR A 43 13.57 4.94 -17.36
C TYR A 43 13.27 6.29 -16.70
N LYS A 44 14.29 7.14 -16.53
CA LYS A 44 14.20 8.47 -15.91
C LYS A 44 13.54 8.43 -14.53
N LEU A 45 13.79 7.36 -13.77
CA LEU A 45 13.35 7.28 -12.38
C LEU A 45 14.06 8.40 -11.60
N ASN A 46 13.34 9.12 -10.75
CA ASN A 46 13.96 10.18 -9.95
C ASN A 46 14.74 9.54 -8.79
N SER A 47 15.93 10.05 -8.48
CA SER A 47 16.65 9.73 -7.24
C SER A 47 15.78 9.81 -5.98
N ASP A 48 14.75 10.66 -5.95
CA ASP A 48 13.82 10.76 -4.82
C ASP A 48 12.96 9.50 -4.65
N LEU A 49 12.68 8.74 -5.72
CA LEU A 49 12.01 7.43 -5.63
C LEU A 49 12.79 6.50 -4.70
N PHE A 50 14.10 6.41 -4.89
CA PHE A 50 14.96 5.52 -4.09
C PHE A 50 15.18 6.04 -2.67
N LYS A 51 15.27 7.36 -2.48
CA LYS A 51 15.27 7.95 -1.14
C LYS A 51 13.99 7.61 -0.37
N ASN A 52 12.83 7.80 -1.03
CA ASN A 52 11.52 7.53 -0.46
C ASN A 52 11.35 6.03 -0.18
N LEU A 53 11.78 5.16 -1.10
CA LEU A 53 11.77 3.71 -0.89
C LEU A 53 12.62 3.33 0.32
N SER A 54 13.83 3.85 0.47
CA SER A 54 14.67 3.58 1.64
C SER A 54 14.03 4.02 2.95
N LYS A 55 13.41 5.22 2.97
CA LYS A 55 12.68 5.73 4.12
C LYS A 55 11.47 4.85 4.44
N ASN A 56 10.75 4.38 3.43
CA ASN A 56 9.59 3.51 3.59
C ASN A 56 9.98 2.11 4.08
N ILE A 57 11.03 1.50 3.52
CA ILE A 57 11.60 0.24 3.99
C ILE A 57 11.98 0.35 5.47
N TRP A 58 12.65 1.43 5.87
CA TRP A 58 12.99 1.61 7.28
C TRP A 58 11.73 1.78 8.15
N TRP A 59 10.76 2.58 7.71
CA TRP A 59 9.55 2.85 8.47
C TRP A 59 8.72 1.59 8.75
N VAL A 60 8.49 0.72 7.76
CA VAL A 60 7.68 -0.51 7.95
C VAL A 60 8.34 -1.56 8.85
N HIS A 61 9.59 -1.34 9.27
CA HIS A 61 10.33 -2.20 10.20
C HIS A 61 10.57 -1.55 11.57
N GLN A 62 10.05 -0.34 11.81
CA GLN A 62 10.05 0.24 13.16
C GLN A 62 9.11 -0.54 14.09
N GLU A 63 9.37 -0.52 15.40
CA GLU A 63 8.66 -1.37 16.38
C GLU A 63 7.15 -1.13 16.41
N ASP A 64 6.73 0.14 16.33
CA ASP A 64 5.33 0.55 16.24
C ASP A 64 4.62 -0.05 15.02
N ALA A 65 5.29 -0.07 13.87
CA ALA A 65 4.76 -0.66 12.65
C ALA A 65 4.87 -2.20 12.63
N ALA A 66 5.87 -2.78 13.30
CA ALA A 66 6.18 -4.21 13.27
C ALA A 66 5.30 -5.05 14.21
N THR A 67 4.72 -4.45 15.26
CA THR A 67 3.80 -5.11 16.19
C THR A 67 2.33 -4.77 15.93
N ASP A 68 2.05 -3.94 14.93
CA ASP A 68 0.70 -3.59 14.49
C ASP A 68 -0.03 -4.82 13.94
N GLU A 69 -1.32 -4.99 14.22
CA GLU A 69 -2.15 -6.02 13.58
C GLU A 69 -2.17 -5.87 12.04
N PHE A 70 -1.89 -4.66 11.57
CA PHE A 70 -1.73 -4.30 10.17
C PHE A 70 -0.29 -4.38 9.65
N VAL A 71 0.68 -4.96 10.37
CA VAL A 71 2.09 -5.04 9.92
C VAL A 71 2.24 -5.63 8.51
N LYS A 72 1.49 -6.70 8.19
CA LYS A 72 1.48 -7.30 6.85
C LYS A 72 0.86 -6.36 5.80
N LYS A 73 -0.17 -5.61 6.21
CA LYS A 73 -0.79 -4.57 5.37
C LYS A 73 0.21 -3.44 5.09
N ARG A 74 1.01 -2.98 6.06
CA ARG A 74 2.05 -1.96 5.81
C ARG A 74 3.03 -2.39 4.73
N CYS A 75 3.41 -3.67 4.74
CA CYS A 75 4.26 -4.22 3.71
C CYS A 75 3.59 -4.26 2.34
N TYR A 76 2.31 -4.64 2.31
CA TYR A 76 1.49 -4.58 1.10
C TYR A 76 1.37 -3.15 0.56
N ASP A 77 1.11 -2.16 1.43
CA ASP A 77 1.00 -0.75 1.06
C ASP A 77 2.31 -0.22 0.47
N LEU A 78 3.47 -0.62 1.02
CA LEU A 78 4.77 -0.28 0.47
C LEU A 78 5.00 -0.91 -0.91
N ASN A 79 4.66 -2.19 -1.09
CA ASN A 79 4.74 -2.85 -2.40
C ASN A 79 3.84 -2.15 -3.44
N TYR A 80 2.59 -1.85 -3.06
CA TYR A 80 1.64 -1.12 -3.90
C TYR A 80 2.18 0.26 -4.28
N TRP A 81 2.64 1.03 -3.30
CA TRP A 81 3.18 2.37 -3.51
C TRP A 81 4.35 2.37 -4.50
N LEU A 82 5.29 1.44 -4.36
CA LEU A 82 6.42 1.32 -5.29
C LEU A 82 5.94 1.01 -6.72
N CYS A 83 5.01 0.07 -6.86
CA CYS A 83 4.45 -0.30 -8.16
C CYS A 83 3.72 0.88 -8.81
N ASP A 84 2.91 1.62 -8.04
CA ASP A 84 2.16 2.78 -8.52
C ASP A 84 3.08 3.93 -8.96
N GLU A 85 4.09 4.26 -8.15
CA GLU A 85 5.10 5.29 -8.48
C GLU A 85 5.85 4.95 -9.78
N VAL A 86 6.35 3.72 -9.92
CA VAL A 86 7.08 3.29 -11.11
C VAL A 86 6.15 3.20 -12.31
N TYR A 87 4.95 2.63 -12.17
CA TYR A 87 3.97 2.54 -13.26
C TYR A 87 3.59 3.92 -13.78
N ASN A 88 3.26 4.86 -12.90
CA ASN A 88 2.92 6.22 -13.29
C ASN A 88 4.10 6.91 -13.98
N LYS A 89 5.34 6.66 -13.52
CA LYS A 89 6.53 7.18 -14.18
C LYS A 89 6.71 6.61 -15.58
N LEU A 90 6.64 5.29 -15.74
CA LEU A 90 6.79 4.62 -17.04
C LEU A 90 5.69 5.03 -18.03
N LYS A 91 4.45 5.17 -17.54
CA LYS A 91 3.29 5.63 -18.32
C LYS A 91 3.51 7.00 -18.95
N THR A 92 4.18 7.93 -18.27
CA THR A 92 4.49 9.25 -18.86
C THR A 92 5.40 9.17 -20.09
N PHE A 93 6.07 8.04 -20.30
CA PHE A 93 6.98 7.80 -21.42
C PHE A 93 6.49 6.69 -22.36
N GLY A 94 5.31 6.09 -22.14
CA GLY A 94 4.82 4.96 -22.93
C GLY A 94 5.63 3.67 -22.74
N LEU A 95 6.19 3.47 -21.55
CA LEU A 95 7.08 2.34 -21.20
C LEU A 95 6.44 1.38 -20.20
N GLU A 96 5.10 1.34 -20.09
CA GLU A 96 4.38 0.50 -19.11
C GLU A 96 4.70 -0.99 -19.26
N GLY A 97 5.02 -1.44 -20.49
CA GLY A 97 5.43 -2.81 -20.77
C GLY A 97 6.75 -3.23 -20.10
N ASP A 98 7.55 -2.27 -19.63
CA ASP A 98 8.80 -2.52 -18.91
C ASP A 98 8.63 -2.63 -17.38
N LEU A 99 7.41 -2.43 -16.86
CA LEU A 99 7.13 -2.38 -15.41
C LEU A 99 7.72 -3.56 -14.67
N GLU A 100 7.47 -4.78 -15.16
CA GLU A 100 7.90 -6.01 -14.49
C GLU A 100 9.43 -6.09 -14.37
N ASN A 101 10.14 -5.75 -15.45
CA ASN A 101 11.60 -5.76 -15.45
C ASN A 101 12.18 -4.72 -14.49
N VAL A 102 11.62 -3.50 -14.51
CA VAL A 102 12.06 -2.41 -13.62
C VAL A 102 11.81 -2.78 -12.16
N ILE A 103 10.60 -3.22 -11.81
CA ILE A 103 10.23 -3.54 -10.44
C ILE A 103 11.06 -4.69 -9.88
N ARG A 104 11.24 -5.81 -10.61
CA ARG A 104 12.05 -6.95 -10.15
C ARG A 104 13.49 -6.55 -9.80
N ARG A 105 14.07 -5.62 -10.56
CA ARG A 105 15.41 -5.10 -10.29
C ARG A 105 15.46 -4.24 -9.03
N ILE A 106 14.45 -3.40 -8.82
CA ILE A 106 14.32 -2.62 -7.58
C ILE A 106 14.08 -3.56 -6.39
N HIS A 107 13.24 -4.60 -6.55
CA HIS A 107 12.98 -5.62 -5.54
C HIS A 107 14.26 -6.38 -5.15
N SER A 108 15.14 -6.72 -6.09
CA SER A 108 16.46 -7.30 -5.77
C SER A 108 17.28 -6.40 -4.82
N VAL A 109 17.27 -5.09 -5.05
CA VAL A 109 17.96 -4.13 -4.17
C VAL A 109 17.27 -4.06 -2.81
N TRP A 110 15.95 -3.98 -2.76
CA TRP A 110 15.17 -3.98 -1.53
C TRP A 110 15.43 -5.24 -0.69
N THR A 111 15.39 -6.44 -1.27
CA THR A 111 15.70 -7.70 -0.57
C THR A 111 17.07 -7.64 0.11
N LYS A 112 18.10 -7.17 -0.61
CA LYS A 112 19.46 -7.01 -0.05
C LYS A 112 19.49 -6.05 1.14
N ILE A 113 18.74 -4.95 1.09
CA ILE A 113 18.62 -4.00 2.20
C ILE A 113 18.02 -4.70 3.41
N VAL A 114 16.91 -5.43 3.25
CA VAL A 114 16.24 -6.13 4.36
C VAL A 114 17.17 -7.18 4.98
N GLU A 115 17.85 -7.96 4.15
CA GLU A 115 18.74 -9.04 4.61
C GLU A 115 19.96 -8.52 5.37
N LYS A 116 20.59 -7.44 4.89
CA LYS A 116 21.86 -6.95 5.45
C LYS A 116 21.68 -5.92 6.56
N GLU A 117 20.68 -5.04 6.44
CA GLU A 117 20.50 -3.90 7.34
C GLU A 117 19.44 -4.18 8.41
N ILE A 118 18.58 -5.18 8.21
CA ILE A 118 17.48 -5.54 9.12
C ILE A 118 17.52 -7.04 9.51
N PRO A 119 18.67 -7.61 9.90
CA PRO A 119 18.75 -9.05 10.15
C PRO A 119 18.01 -9.51 11.41
N TYR A 120 17.84 -8.63 12.41
CA TYR A 120 17.40 -8.97 13.77
C TYR A 120 15.89 -8.83 14.03
N LYS A 121 15.09 -8.42 13.04
CA LYS A 121 13.64 -8.27 13.24
C LYS A 121 12.92 -9.60 12.99
N ASP A 122 11.96 -9.93 13.85
CA ASP A 122 11.11 -11.12 13.73
C ASP A 122 10.23 -11.03 12.47
N TYR A 123 9.64 -9.86 12.24
CA TYR A 123 8.95 -9.55 11.00
C TYR A 123 9.87 -8.80 10.03
N LYS A 124 9.90 -9.27 8.79
CA LYS A 124 10.63 -8.66 7.68
C LYS A 124 9.67 -8.45 6.51
N CYS A 125 9.51 -7.19 6.12
CA CYS A 125 8.79 -6.81 4.93
C CYS A 125 9.68 -6.95 3.71
N TYR A 126 9.43 -8.00 2.94
CA TYR A 126 10.09 -8.27 1.66
C TYR A 126 9.25 -7.73 0.49
N PRO A 127 9.90 -7.42 -0.64
CA PRO A 127 9.17 -7.23 -1.89
C PRO A 127 8.37 -8.48 -2.27
N ASP A 128 7.21 -8.31 -2.88
CA ASP A 128 6.37 -9.39 -3.39
C ASP A 128 6.19 -9.27 -4.91
N ASP A 129 6.96 -10.06 -5.65
CA ASP A 129 6.90 -10.11 -7.11
C ASP A 129 5.52 -10.55 -7.64
N LYS A 130 4.70 -11.22 -6.83
CA LYS A 130 3.34 -11.62 -7.23
C LYS A 130 2.40 -10.43 -7.31
N LEU A 131 2.75 -9.30 -6.69
CA LEU A 131 1.96 -8.08 -6.74
C LEU A 131 2.24 -7.27 -8.02
N ILE A 132 3.19 -7.66 -8.86
CA ILE A 132 3.52 -6.91 -10.09
C ILE A 132 2.42 -7.05 -11.16
N PHE A 133 1.46 -7.96 -10.97
CA PHE A 133 0.40 -8.26 -11.93
C PHE A 133 -0.88 -7.49 -11.62
N ASN A 134 -1.39 -6.77 -12.62
CA ASN A 134 -2.69 -6.07 -12.63
C ASN A 134 -2.84 -4.98 -11.53
N MET A 135 -2.40 -3.76 -11.85
CA MET A 135 -2.52 -2.58 -10.97
C MET A 135 -3.95 -2.31 -10.47
N ASN A 136 -4.98 -2.60 -11.28
CA ASN A 136 -6.37 -2.40 -10.86
C ASN A 136 -6.74 -3.36 -9.73
N TYR A 137 -6.35 -4.63 -9.87
CA TYR A 137 -6.57 -5.63 -8.82
C TYR A 137 -5.86 -5.26 -7.52
N LEU A 138 -4.60 -4.81 -7.60
CA LEU A 138 -3.86 -4.39 -6.40
C LEU A 138 -4.53 -3.23 -5.69
N LYS A 139 -5.05 -2.27 -6.46
CA LYS A 139 -5.78 -1.12 -5.95
C LYS A 139 -7.06 -1.54 -5.25
N ASP A 140 -7.80 -2.47 -5.82
CA ASP A 140 -9.04 -2.99 -5.23
C ASP A 140 -8.77 -3.71 -3.89
N ILE A 141 -7.72 -4.55 -3.84
CA ILE A 141 -7.27 -5.19 -2.60
C ILE A 141 -6.76 -4.17 -1.58
N LYS A 142 -6.05 -3.13 -2.03
CA LYS A 142 -5.64 -2.03 -1.17
C LYS A 142 -6.84 -1.30 -0.56
N ASP A 143 -7.81 -0.92 -1.39
CA ASP A 143 -9.03 -0.23 -0.95
C ASP A 143 -9.80 -1.06 0.09
N LEU A 144 -9.77 -2.40 -0.02
CA LEU A 144 -10.34 -3.32 0.95
C LEU A 144 -9.59 -3.32 2.29
N PHE A 145 -8.27 -3.43 2.26
CA PHE A 145 -7.49 -3.43 3.49
C PHE A 145 -7.54 -2.07 4.20
N ASP A 146 -7.55 -0.97 3.46
CA ASP A 146 -7.76 0.37 4.00
C ASP A 146 -9.14 0.44 4.69
N PHE A 147 -10.18 -0.21 4.15
CA PHE A 147 -11.49 -0.31 4.82
C PHE A 147 -11.45 -1.05 6.15
N PHE A 148 -10.79 -2.21 6.20
CA PHE A 148 -10.72 -2.98 7.43
C PHE A 148 -9.93 -2.26 8.51
N GLU A 149 -8.88 -1.54 8.13
CA GLU A 149 -8.11 -0.71 9.03
C GLU A 149 -8.93 0.46 9.60
N ASP A 150 -9.66 1.17 8.74
CA ASP A 150 -10.46 2.33 9.16
C ASP A 150 -11.69 1.92 10.00
N PHE A 151 -12.15 0.67 9.88
CA PHE A 151 -13.41 0.20 10.45
C PHE A 151 -13.49 0.37 11.97
N ALA A 152 -12.39 0.15 12.70
CA ALA A 152 -12.38 0.28 14.15
C ALA A 152 -12.67 1.73 14.60
N SER A 153 -12.07 2.71 13.93
CA SER A 153 -12.29 4.14 14.18
C SER A 153 -13.69 4.56 13.75
N THR A 154 -14.09 4.19 12.53
CA THR A 154 -15.44 4.49 12.02
C THR A 154 -16.54 3.92 12.91
N LYS A 155 -16.40 2.67 13.39
CA LYS A 155 -17.37 2.04 14.29
C LYS A 155 -17.50 2.80 15.61
N ARG A 156 -16.37 3.23 16.20
CA ARG A 156 -16.36 3.98 17.46
C ARG A 156 -17.16 5.28 17.33
N ASP A 157 -16.92 6.02 16.25
CA ASP A 157 -17.57 7.31 16.01
C ASP A 157 -19.08 7.15 15.75
N ILE A 158 -19.49 6.12 15.02
CA ILE A 158 -20.91 5.82 14.78
C ILE A 158 -21.66 5.55 16.09
N ILE A 159 -21.03 4.80 17.02
CA ILE A 159 -21.61 4.50 18.34
C ILE A 159 -21.70 5.76 19.20
N ALA A 160 -20.70 6.64 19.11
CA ALA A 160 -20.65 7.88 19.89
C ALA A 160 -21.68 8.91 19.39
N ASN A 161 -21.74 9.14 18.07
CA ASN A 161 -22.69 10.07 17.45
C ASN A 161 -23.01 9.63 16.00
N THR A 162 -24.13 8.94 15.83
CA THR A 162 -24.53 8.39 14.53
C THR A 162 -24.78 9.46 13.47
N GLU A 163 -25.34 10.62 13.83
CA GLU A 163 -25.64 11.69 12.86
C GLU A 163 -24.36 12.30 12.29
N GLU A 164 -23.42 12.67 13.16
CA GLU A 164 -22.14 13.26 12.76
C GLU A 164 -21.27 12.25 12.00
N ALA A 165 -21.21 11.00 12.48
CA ALA A 165 -20.49 9.94 11.79
C ALA A 165 -21.08 9.62 10.40
N CYS A 166 -22.40 9.70 10.25
CA CYS A 166 -23.05 9.56 8.95
C CYS A 166 -22.56 10.65 8.00
N LEU A 167 -22.58 11.91 8.44
CA LEU A 167 -22.10 13.03 7.63
C LEU A 167 -20.62 12.90 7.25
N LYS A 168 -19.77 12.46 8.18
CA LYS A 168 -18.32 12.27 7.96
C LYS A 168 -18.01 11.12 7.01
N TYR A 169 -18.65 9.96 7.22
CA TYR A 169 -18.23 8.69 6.60
C TYR A 169 -19.16 8.16 5.50
N GLN A 170 -20.34 8.75 5.25
CA GLN A 170 -21.35 8.19 4.35
C GLN A 170 -20.77 7.79 2.98
N THR A 171 -20.04 8.68 2.30
CA THR A 171 -19.47 8.39 0.98
C THR A 171 -18.44 7.26 1.05
N HIS A 172 -17.57 7.32 2.05
CA HIS A 172 -16.51 6.37 2.30
C HIS A 172 -17.05 4.96 2.57
N VAL A 173 -18.03 4.84 3.48
CA VAL A 173 -18.70 3.58 3.82
C VAL A 173 -19.53 3.06 2.65
N LYS A 174 -20.30 3.91 1.97
CA LYS A 174 -21.17 3.49 0.85
C LYS A 174 -20.38 2.85 -0.29
N LYS A 175 -19.25 3.45 -0.69
CA LYS A 175 -18.37 2.90 -1.73
C LYS A 175 -17.85 1.51 -1.33
N ARG A 176 -17.39 1.38 -0.08
CA ARG A 176 -16.72 0.16 0.43
C ARG A 176 -17.71 -0.97 0.75
N VAL A 177 -18.93 -0.67 1.21
CA VAL A 177 -20.00 -1.66 1.42
C VAL A 177 -20.44 -2.32 0.10
N LEU A 178 -20.56 -1.53 -0.98
CA LEU A 178 -20.86 -2.08 -2.31
C LEU A 178 -19.77 -3.04 -2.76
N PHE A 179 -18.51 -2.63 -2.62
CA PHE A 179 -17.36 -3.47 -2.96
C PHE A 179 -17.28 -4.76 -2.15
N VAL A 180 -17.46 -4.70 -0.82
CA VAL A 180 -17.48 -5.89 0.05
C VAL A 180 -18.64 -6.82 -0.32
N LYS A 181 -19.81 -6.27 -0.64
CA LYS A 181 -20.96 -7.06 -1.10
C LYS A 181 -20.63 -7.82 -2.39
N ASP A 182 -19.94 -7.20 -3.34
CA ASP A 182 -19.53 -7.85 -4.59
C ASP A 182 -18.52 -8.97 -4.33
N ILE A 183 -17.53 -8.75 -3.47
CA ILE A 183 -16.59 -9.79 -3.05
C ILE A 183 -17.31 -10.96 -2.38
N LEU A 184 -18.20 -10.68 -1.42
CA LEU A 184 -18.97 -11.71 -0.73
C LEU A 184 -19.83 -12.53 -1.71
N MET A 185 -20.37 -11.89 -2.75
CA MET A 185 -21.12 -12.56 -3.80
C MET A 185 -20.22 -13.49 -4.64
N ILE A 186 -19.04 -13.03 -5.03
CA ILE A 186 -18.05 -13.85 -5.75
C ILE A 186 -17.60 -15.04 -4.89
N MET A 187 -17.25 -14.79 -3.63
CA MET A 187 -16.85 -15.85 -2.69
C MET A 187 -17.95 -16.88 -2.50
N LYS A 188 -19.21 -16.44 -2.38
CA LYS A 188 -20.37 -17.33 -2.31
C LYS A 188 -20.49 -18.19 -3.57
N ASN A 189 -20.33 -17.60 -4.75
CA ASN A 189 -20.43 -18.33 -6.03
C ASN A 189 -19.30 -19.35 -6.19
N ILE A 190 -18.05 -18.99 -5.84
CA ILE A 190 -16.91 -19.91 -5.83
C ILE A 190 -17.16 -21.04 -4.84
N ALA A 191 -17.61 -20.72 -3.62
CA ALA A 191 -17.92 -21.73 -2.62
C ALA A 191 -19.03 -22.68 -3.11
N GLN A 192 -20.07 -22.18 -3.77
CA GLN A 192 -21.10 -23.03 -4.37
C GLN A 192 -20.53 -23.93 -5.48
N GLN A 193 -19.67 -23.41 -6.35
CA GLN A 193 -19.04 -24.22 -7.40
C GLN A 193 -18.08 -25.28 -6.84
N VAL A 194 -17.32 -24.96 -5.78
CA VAL A 194 -16.32 -25.85 -5.21
C VAL A 194 -16.94 -26.86 -4.25
N PHE A 195 -17.92 -26.46 -3.45
CA PHE A 195 -18.48 -27.27 -2.36
C PHE A 195 -19.89 -27.80 -2.63
N CYS A 196 -20.60 -27.28 -3.64
CA CYS A 196 -21.96 -27.72 -3.99
C CYS A 196 -22.08 -28.31 -5.40
N SER A 197 -20.98 -28.48 -6.13
CA SER A 197 -20.96 -29.28 -7.36
C SER A 197 -20.72 -30.76 -7.00
N ASN A 198 -21.77 -31.44 -6.55
CA ASN A 198 -21.93 -32.89 -6.55
C ASN A 198 -23.37 -33.22 -6.93
#